data_AF-A0A7C3GEV0-F1
#
_entry.id   AF-A0A7C3GEV0-F1
#
_cell.length_a   1.000
_cell.length_b   1.000
_cell.length_c   1.000
_cell.angle_alpha   90.00
_cell.angle_beta   90.00
_cell.angle_gamma   90.00
#
_symmetry.space_group_name_H-M   'P 1'
#
loop_
_entity.id
_entity.type
_entity.pdbx_description
1 polymer ?
#
loop_
_entity_poly.entity_id
_entity_poly.type
_entity_poly.pdbx_seq_one_letter_code
_entity_poly.pdbx_strand_id
1 'polypeptide(L)'
;MSEPLGWEKYLDHYLRAAEREILRVCPRGNPRLLPEEGNLLLFGRVPATLRFSERGSLAENKRWFPVLRELALKTVEHLVLATAQDGYPGEDLLWLLLEKGPVRGLLISGRPLPPPPGSLRLASGKFFLPETKTDLRGFLRENWRSGRNFRAVEITLRTPDDLEEARAWLEIARLFGLTYLSPRARKDLLPFRQHLSSVKRWLRRKGLLGLLRQKERPPDISGLRLEEFFLFRLPSPKKKIGRGYIGGLYPGNFSGPPLALVYAACEHSRRAGGGVISFEPFTYHVLGDLYLDWGDLGAALWAYHLIGEKSPQPAELLNNLGLIYRTLGLPEKAREFFRQALSLAPDDPLIHYNLAGVLGQEERKEALEHLRRAYQLSGQKTLFAEALARELLEQNRTSEAAEVLSGRDDLSLRGKTLLGEILYREGRLEEAYHLLREVCGHREAPPRALAYLALLYRDWRGEKEVAEILEREALSRGGAEVRSLLRRT
;
A
#
# COMPACT_ATOMS: atom_id res chain seq x y z
N MET A 1 -21.99 -24.79 17.70
CA MET A 1 -20.73 -24.03 17.46
C MET A 1 -21.10 -22.71 16.82
N SER A 2 -20.47 -21.61 17.22
CA SER A 2 -20.73 -20.28 16.64
C SER A 2 -20.22 -20.20 15.20
N GLU A 3 -20.92 -19.46 14.35
CA GLU A 3 -20.49 -19.10 12.99
C GLU A 3 -19.06 -18.53 13.01
N PRO A 4 -18.09 -19.11 12.25
CA PRO A 4 -16.76 -18.52 12.14
C PRO A 4 -16.84 -17.13 11.50
N LEU A 5 -16.04 -16.16 11.95
CA LEU A 5 -16.04 -14.80 11.44
C LEU A 5 -15.40 -14.72 10.05
N GLY A 6 -16.11 -14.13 9.09
CA GLY A 6 -15.58 -13.79 7.77
C GLY A 6 -15.38 -14.98 6.83
N TRP A 7 -15.95 -16.15 7.16
CA TRP A 7 -16.03 -17.31 6.27
C TRP A 7 -16.72 -16.98 4.95
N GLU A 8 -17.65 -16.00 4.94
CA GLU A 8 -18.41 -15.60 3.76
C GLU A 8 -17.49 -15.08 2.65
N LYS A 9 -16.33 -14.49 3.00
CA LYS A 9 -15.34 -14.05 2.01
C LYS A 9 -14.76 -15.21 1.19
N TYR A 10 -14.85 -16.43 1.73
CA TYR A 10 -14.36 -17.65 1.11
C TYR A 10 -15.49 -18.58 0.70
N LEU A 11 -16.73 -18.09 0.65
CA LEU A 11 -17.90 -18.90 0.32
C LEU A 11 -17.74 -19.65 -1.01
N ASP A 12 -17.30 -18.99 -2.09
CA ASP A 12 -17.07 -19.65 -3.39
C ASP A 12 -16.08 -20.83 -3.26
N HIS A 13 -15.10 -20.71 -2.37
CA HIS A 13 -14.18 -21.81 -2.08
C HIS A 13 -14.92 -23.00 -1.48
N TYR A 14 -15.66 -22.77 -0.40
CA TYR A 14 -16.42 -23.82 0.30
C TYR A 14 -17.48 -24.46 -0.59
N LEU A 15 -18.19 -23.66 -1.39
CA LEU A 15 -19.20 -24.16 -2.33
C LEU A 15 -18.58 -25.10 -3.38
N ARG A 16 -17.44 -24.73 -3.98
CA ARG A 16 -16.77 -25.61 -4.96
C ARG A 16 -16.17 -26.86 -4.31
N ALA A 17 -15.64 -26.75 -3.09
CA ALA A 17 -15.15 -27.91 -2.36
C ALA A 17 -16.30 -28.88 -2.04
N ALA A 18 -17.41 -28.36 -1.53
CA ALA A 18 -18.62 -29.13 -1.27
C ALA A 18 -19.18 -29.75 -2.55
N GLU A 19 -19.23 -29.01 -3.66
CA GLU A 19 -19.68 -29.53 -4.97
C GLU A 19 -18.89 -30.78 -5.38
N ARG A 20 -17.55 -30.78 -5.22
CA ARG A 20 -16.71 -31.95 -5.52
C ARG A 20 -17.00 -33.13 -4.60
N GLU A 21 -17.22 -32.89 -3.30
CA GLU A 21 -17.57 -33.94 -2.35
C GLU A 21 -18.95 -34.54 -2.65
N ILE A 22 -19.93 -33.68 -2.95
CA ILE A 22 -21.29 -34.10 -3.33
C ILE A 22 -21.25 -34.91 -4.62
N LEU A 23 -20.49 -34.49 -5.64
CA LEU A 23 -20.37 -35.23 -6.91
C LEU A 23 -19.75 -36.62 -6.74
N ARG A 24 -18.85 -36.82 -5.76
CA ARG A 24 -18.31 -38.15 -5.42
C ARG A 24 -19.38 -39.08 -4.83
N VAL A 25 -20.29 -38.53 -4.05
CA VAL A 25 -21.36 -39.29 -3.37
C VAL A 25 -22.59 -39.48 -4.26
N CYS A 26 -22.95 -38.46 -5.03
CA CYS A 26 -24.15 -38.42 -5.87
C CYS A 26 -23.82 -37.81 -7.26
N PRO A 27 -23.30 -38.63 -8.19
CA PRO A 27 -22.96 -38.15 -9.54
C PRO A 27 -24.22 -37.85 -10.39
N ARG A 28 -25.38 -38.40 -10.01
CA ARG A 28 -26.66 -38.20 -10.73
C ARG A 28 -27.27 -36.84 -10.34
N GLY A 29 -27.55 -36.00 -11.32
CA GLY A 29 -28.14 -34.66 -11.14
C GLY A 29 -27.15 -33.50 -11.32
N ASN A 30 -25.84 -33.75 -11.20
CA ASN A 30 -24.77 -32.75 -11.43
C ASN A 30 -25.10 -31.37 -10.82
N PRO A 31 -25.25 -31.32 -9.47
CA PRO A 31 -25.62 -30.11 -8.75
C PRO A 31 -24.52 -29.05 -8.86
N ARG A 32 -24.94 -27.78 -8.97
CA ARG A 32 -24.08 -26.61 -9.04
C ARG A 32 -24.38 -25.71 -7.85
N LEU A 33 -23.35 -25.34 -7.10
CA LEU A 33 -23.44 -24.43 -5.97
C LEU A 33 -22.89 -23.05 -6.37
N LEU A 34 -23.73 -22.02 -6.29
CA LEU A 34 -23.40 -20.66 -6.74
C LEU A 34 -23.43 -19.66 -5.57
N PRO A 35 -22.47 -18.71 -5.48
CA PRO A 35 -22.40 -17.71 -4.43
C PRO A 35 -23.33 -16.51 -4.73
N GLU A 36 -24.64 -16.76 -4.71
CA GLU A 36 -25.71 -15.76 -4.93
C GLU A 36 -26.89 -16.03 -3.99
N GLU A 37 -27.65 -15.00 -3.62
CA GLU A 37 -28.84 -15.17 -2.77
C GLU A 37 -29.83 -16.17 -3.39
N GLY A 38 -30.25 -17.18 -2.62
CA GLY A 38 -31.23 -18.14 -3.12
C GLY A 38 -31.82 -19.09 -2.10
N ASN A 39 -31.46 -20.38 -2.17
CA ASN A 39 -32.21 -21.43 -1.46
C ASN A 39 -31.36 -22.24 -0.46
N LEU A 40 -30.07 -21.95 -0.31
CA LEU A 40 -29.16 -22.63 0.59
C LEU A 40 -28.88 -21.77 1.83
N LEU A 41 -29.42 -22.18 2.98
CA LEU A 41 -29.36 -21.44 4.24
C LEU A 41 -28.15 -21.90 5.07
N LEU A 42 -27.02 -21.20 5.00
CA LEU A 42 -25.80 -21.50 5.75
C LEU A 42 -25.73 -20.62 7.01
N PHE A 43 -25.59 -21.23 8.20
CA PHE A 43 -25.51 -20.50 9.48
C PHE A 43 -26.61 -19.43 9.68
N GLY A 44 -27.82 -19.69 9.19
CA GLY A 44 -28.97 -18.79 9.32
C GLY A 44 -29.04 -17.64 8.31
N ARG A 45 -28.16 -17.62 7.31
CA ARG A 45 -28.20 -16.68 6.17
C ARG A 45 -28.35 -17.44 4.86
N VAL A 46 -28.82 -16.78 3.81
CA VAL A 46 -29.01 -17.43 2.50
C VAL A 46 -28.00 -16.89 1.47
N PRO A 47 -26.70 -17.16 1.61
CA PRO A 47 -25.69 -16.54 0.75
C PRO A 47 -25.44 -17.32 -0.55
N ALA A 48 -26.11 -18.45 -0.75
CA ALA A 48 -25.84 -19.35 -1.86
C ALA A 48 -27.11 -19.99 -2.45
N THR A 49 -26.98 -20.42 -3.71
CA THR A 49 -28.02 -21.11 -4.46
C THR A 49 -27.54 -22.47 -4.93
N LEU A 50 -28.34 -23.50 -4.69
CA LEU A 50 -28.21 -24.80 -5.32
C LEU A 50 -29.04 -24.83 -6.61
N ARG A 51 -28.37 -25.12 -7.74
CA ARG A 51 -28.99 -25.33 -9.06
C ARG A 51 -28.68 -26.73 -9.58
N PHE A 52 -29.56 -27.27 -10.42
CA PHE A 52 -29.27 -28.46 -11.21
C PHE A 52 -28.77 -28.06 -12.60
N SER A 53 -27.82 -28.81 -13.16
CA SER A 53 -27.56 -28.72 -14.60
C SER A 53 -28.72 -29.36 -15.38
N GLU A 54 -28.99 -28.91 -16.60
CA GLU A 54 -30.16 -29.27 -17.43
C GLU A 54 -30.33 -30.77 -17.78
N ARG A 55 -29.45 -31.66 -17.28
CA ARG A 55 -29.54 -33.10 -17.52
C ARG A 55 -30.52 -33.77 -16.54
N GLY A 56 -31.80 -33.76 -16.88
CA GLY A 56 -32.82 -34.57 -16.19
C GLY A 56 -34.24 -34.07 -16.41
N SER A 57 -35.24 -34.94 -16.24
CA SER A 57 -36.65 -34.52 -16.28
C SER A 57 -36.99 -33.63 -15.07
N LEU A 58 -37.93 -32.69 -15.22
CA LEU A 58 -38.38 -31.82 -14.11
C LEU A 58 -38.85 -32.64 -12.88
N ALA A 59 -39.46 -33.81 -13.12
CA ALA A 59 -39.93 -34.71 -12.07
C ALA A 59 -38.78 -35.35 -11.28
N GLU A 60 -37.70 -35.77 -11.95
CA GLU A 60 -36.51 -36.31 -11.29
C GLU A 60 -35.77 -35.24 -10.49
N ASN A 61 -35.62 -34.04 -11.06
CA ASN A 61 -34.97 -32.93 -10.37
C ASN A 61 -35.73 -32.55 -9.09
N LYS A 62 -37.07 -32.50 -9.13
CA LYS A 62 -37.92 -32.26 -7.94
C LYS A 62 -37.76 -33.34 -6.88
N ARG A 63 -37.59 -34.61 -7.27
CA ARG A 63 -37.42 -35.74 -6.35
C ARG A 63 -36.10 -35.66 -5.57
N TRP A 64 -35.01 -35.29 -6.23
CA TRP A 64 -33.68 -35.26 -5.60
C TRP A 64 -33.35 -33.94 -4.91
N PHE A 65 -34.04 -32.85 -5.25
CA PHE A 65 -33.75 -31.52 -4.72
C PHE A 65 -33.66 -31.44 -3.19
N PRO A 66 -34.62 -31.96 -2.39
CA PRO A 66 -34.56 -31.83 -0.93
C PRO A 66 -33.34 -32.55 -0.33
N VAL A 67 -33.03 -33.73 -0.87
CA VAL A 67 -31.90 -34.56 -0.41
C VAL A 67 -30.57 -33.88 -0.72
N LEU A 68 -30.40 -33.40 -1.96
CA LEU A 68 -29.17 -32.73 -2.38
C LEU A 68 -29.00 -31.36 -1.71
N ARG A 69 -30.08 -30.64 -1.44
CA ARG A 69 -30.05 -29.40 -0.67
C ARG A 69 -29.55 -29.64 0.76
N GLU A 70 -30.08 -30.65 1.43
CA GLU A 70 -29.68 -31.00 2.79
C GLU A 70 -28.23 -31.51 2.86
N LEU A 71 -27.83 -32.34 1.89
CA LEU A 71 -26.45 -32.79 1.76
C LEU A 71 -25.51 -31.60 1.52
N ALA A 72 -25.84 -30.72 0.58
CA ALA A 72 -25.04 -29.54 0.27
C ALA A 72 -24.90 -28.61 1.48
N LEU A 73 -25.99 -28.35 2.21
CA LEU A 73 -25.98 -27.56 3.44
C LEU A 73 -24.99 -28.14 4.44
N LYS A 74 -25.15 -29.42 4.80
CA LYS A 74 -24.31 -30.08 5.79
C LYS A 74 -22.85 -30.16 5.37
N THR A 75 -22.57 -30.45 4.10
CA THR A 75 -21.22 -30.51 3.58
C THR A 75 -20.54 -29.14 3.65
N VAL A 76 -21.21 -28.08 3.23
CA VAL A 76 -20.62 -26.72 3.27
C VAL A 76 -20.39 -26.28 4.72
N GLU A 77 -21.36 -26.45 5.62
CA GLU A 77 -21.19 -26.10 7.04
C GLU A 77 -20.07 -26.89 7.69
N HIS A 78 -19.98 -28.19 7.39
CA HIS A 78 -18.90 -29.04 7.90
C HIS A 78 -17.53 -28.54 7.43
N LEU A 79 -17.36 -28.23 6.15
CA LEU A 79 -16.09 -27.72 5.61
C LEU A 79 -15.71 -26.37 6.24
N VAL A 80 -16.68 -25.47 6.44
CA VAL A 80 -16.44 -24.18 7.11
C VAL A 80 -15.96 -24.39 8.54
N LEU A 81 -16.63 -25.26 9.30
CA LEU A 81 -16.29 -25.51 10.70
C LEU A 81 -14.97 -26.29 10.85
N ALA A 82 -14.74 -27.29 10.00
CA ALA A 82 -13.53 -28.12 10.02
C ALA A 82 -12.27 -27.31 9.68
N THR A 83 -12.41 -26.25 8.88
CA THR A 83 -11.29 -25.37 8.54
C THR A 83 -11.17 -24.16 9.46
N ALA A 84 -12.00 -24.01 10.49
CA ALA A 84 -11.96 -22.84 11.38
C ALA A 84 -11.02 -23.04 12.58
N GLN A 85 -10.25 -22.00 12.91
CA GLN A 85 -9.40 -21.91 14.09
C GLN A 85 -9.79 -20.67 14.91
N ASP A 86 -10.20 -20.88 16.16
CA ASP A 86 -10.56 -19.82 17.11
C ASP A 86 -11.55 -18.78 16.51
N GLY A 87 -12.55 -19.28 15.78
CA GLY A 87 -13.58 -18.46 15.16
C GLY A 87 -13.17 -17.73 13.90
N TYR A 88 -12.01 -18.02 13.28
CA TYR A 88 -11.64 -17.52 11.95
C TYR A 88 -11.32 -18.70 11.03
N PRO A 89 -11.42 -18.57 9.69
CA PRO A 89 -10.86 -19.58 8.80
C PRO A 89 -9.37 -19.81 9.09
N GLY A 90 -8.93 -21.05 9.09
CA GLY A 90 -7.61 -21.48 9.53
C GLY A 90 -6.60 -21.61 8.40
N GLU A 91 -5.39 -22.02 8.77
CA GLU A 91 -4.28 -22.26 7.83
C GLU A 91 -4.60 -23.33 6.78
N ASP A 92 -5.45 -24.31 7.10
CA ASP A 92 -5.86 -25.36 6.15
C ASP A 92 -6.60 -24.79 4.92
N LEU A 93 -7.37 -23.72 5.10
CA LEU A 93 -8.03 -23.04 3.99
C LEU A 93 -7.01 -22.36 3.06
N LEU A 94 -5.89 -21.86 3.60
CA LEU A 94 -4.83 -21.25 2.79
C LEU A 94 -4.23 -22.27 1.82
N TRP A 95 -4.02 -23.51 2.26
CA TRP A 95 -3.50 -24.58 1.41
C TRP A 95 -4.42 -24.88 0.24
N LEU A 96 -5.72 -24.96 0.50
CA LEU A 96 -6.71 -25.17 -0.56
C LEU A 96 -6.80 -23.97 -1.53
N LEU A 97 -6.50 -22.76 -1.07
CA LEU A 97 -6.44 -21.58 -1.96
C LEU A 97 -5.20 -21.62 -2.87
N LEU A 98 -4.05 -22.05 -2.37
CA LEU A 98 -2.81 -22.14 -3.14
C LEU A 98 -2.88 -23.16 -4.29
N GLU A 99 -3.70 -24.22 -4.16
CA GLU A 99 -3.97 -25.15 -5.26
C GLU A 99 -4.55 -24.47 -6.51
N LYS A 100 -5.24 -23.33 -6.34
CA LYS A 100 -5.82 -22.56 -7.46
C LYS A 100 -4.83 -21.55 -8.05
N GLY A 101 -3.70 -21.33 -7.40
CA GLY A 101 -2.66 -20.40 -7.83
C GLY A 101 -2.20 -19.46 -6.71
N PRO A 102 -1.28 -18.53 -7.03
CA PRO A 102 -0.67 -17.64 -6.04
C PRO A 102 -1.68 -16.73 -5.35
N VAL A 103 -1.54 -16.55 -4.04
CA VAL A 103 -2.38 -15.68 -3.23
C VAL A 103 -1.54 -14.54 -2.66
N ARG A 104 -1.85 -13.30 -3.07
CA ARG A 104 -1.22 -12.08 -2.51
C ARG A 104 -2.00 -11.58 -1.31
N GLY A 105 -1.28 -11.06 -0.31
CA GLY A 105 -1.88 -10.53 0.90
C GLY A 105 -0.87 -9.95 1.88
N LEU A 106 -1.35 -9.60 3.08
CA LEU A 106 -0.55 -9.19 4.22
C LEU A 106 -0.46 -10.33 5.23
N LEU A 107 0.75 -10.75 5.58
CA LEU A 107 0.98 -11.50 6.80
C LEU A 107 1.10 -10.51 7.96
N ILE A 108 0.21 -10.62 8.93
CA ILE A 108 0.06 -9.68 10.04
C ILE A 108 0.35 -10.40 11.36
N SER A 109 1.05 -9.72 12.26
CA SER A 109 1.22 -10.16 13.64
C SER A 109 0.97 -9.03 14.63
N GLY A 110 0.29 -9.34 15.74
CA GLY A 110 0.05 -8.42 16.84
C GLY A 110 -1.10 -8.87 17.74
N ARG A 111 -1.10 -8.40 18.98
CA ARG A 111 -2.16 -8.68 19.96
C ARG A 111 -2.56 -7.38 20.67
N PRO A 112 -3.86 -7.14 20.90
CA PRO A 112 -5.03 -7.78 20.29
C PRO A 112 -5.39 -7.07 18.98
N LEU A 113 -4.91 -7.56 17.83
CA LEU A 113 -5.47 -7.15 16.55
C LEU A 113 -6.49 -8.20 16.13
N PRO A 114 -7.81 -7.98 16.35
CA PRO A 114 -8.79 -8.71 15.56
C PRO A 114 -8.58 -8.25 14.12
N PRO A 115 -8.07 -9.11 13.23
CA PRO A 115 -7.86 -8.70 11.85
C PRO A 115 -9.24 -8.56 11.17
N PRO A 116 -9.34 -7.87 10.03
CA PRO A 116 -10.62 -7.68 9.35
C PRO A 116 -11.30 -9.01 9.01
N PRO A 117 -12.63 -9.06 8.88
CA PRO A 117 -13.34 -10.24 8.37
C PRO A 117 -12.75 -10.75 7.06
N GLY A 118 -12.61 -12.07 6.98
CA GLY A 118 -11.94 -12.77 5.88
C GLY A 118 -10.43 -12.84 6.04
N SER A 119 -9.90 -12.69 7.25
CA SER A 119 -8.51 -13.06 7.54
C SER A 119 -8.40 -14.54 7.86
N LEU A 120 -7.31 -15.17 7.44
CA LEU A 120 -6.96 -16.53 7.82
C LEU A 120 -6.14 -16.51 9.10
N ARG A 121 -6.49 -17.30 10.10
CA ARG A 121 -5.69 -17.49 11.31
C ARG A 121 -4.65 -18.58 11.07
N LEU A 122 -3.39 -18.23 11.30
CA LEU A 122 -2.25 -19.15 11.14
C LEU A 122 -1.69 -19.60 12.48
N ALA A 123 -1.72 -18.71 13.47
CA ALA A 123 -1.35 -19.02 14.85
C ALA A 123 -1.93 -17.94 15.77
N SER A 124 -1.79 -18.14 17.08
CA SER A 124 -2.26 -17.16 18.06
C SER A 124 -1.61 -15.79 17.90
N GLY A 125 -2.37 -14.81 17.38
CA GLY A 125 -1.91 -13.44 17.08
C GLY A 125 -1.18 -13.30 15.74
N LYS A 126 -1.30 -14.27 14.83
CA LYS A 126 -0.79 -14.22 13.46
C LYS A 126 -1.89 -14.54 12.46
N PHE A 127 -2.07 -13.66 11.49
CA PHE A 127 -3.14 -13.75 10.51
C PHE A 127 -2.62 -13.44 9.12
N PHE A 128 -3.23 -14.04 8.11
CA PHE A 128 -3.01 -13.71 6.71
C PHE A 128 -4.26 -13.06 6.12
N LEU A 129 -4.11 -11.87 5.56
CA LEU A 129 -5.19 -11.08 4.96
C LEU A 129 -5.01 -11.04 3.44
N PRO A 130 -5.79 -11.80 2.65
CA PRO A 130 -5.64 -11.80 1.20
C PRO A 130 -6.17 -10.52 0.53
N GLU A 131 -5.57 -10.17 -0.59
CA GLU A 131 -5.83 -8.95 -1.38
C GLU A 131 -7.13 -9.01 -2.21
N THR A 132 -7.79 -10.17 -2.33
CA THR A 132 -8.86 -10.43 -3.31
C THR A 132 -9.93 -9.35 -3.44
N LYS A 133 -10.43 -8.81 -2.31
CA LYS A 133 -11.36 -7.65 -2.24
C LYS A 133 -11.09 -6.75 -1.04
N THR A 134 -9.89 -6.83 -0.47
CA THR A 134 -9.57 -6.14 0.78
C THR A 134 -8.68 -4.94 0.49
N ASP A 135 -9.05 -3.77 1.02
CA ASP A 135 -8.17 -2.60 1.00
C ASP A 135 -7.03 -2.79 2.02
N LEU A 136 -5.94 -3.42 1.56
CA LEU A 136 -4.75 -3.65 2.38
C LEU A 136 -4.11 -2.32 2.82
N ARG A 137 -4.12 -1.31 1.95
CA ARG A 137 -3.55 0.01 2.26
C ARG A 137 -4.41 0.76 3.28
N GLY A 138 -5.73 0.68 3.16
CA GLY A 138 -6.69 1.20 4.13
C GLY A 138 -6.51 0.53 5.49
N PHE A 139 -6.32 -0.79 5.53
CA PHE A 139 -6.00 -1.51 6.77
C PHE A 139 -4.73 -0.95 7.44
N LEU A 140 -3.62 -0.83 6.70
CA LEU A 140 -2.38 -0.28 7.26
C LEU A 140 -2.57 1.16 7.77
N ARG A 141 -3.20 2.00 6.95
CA ARG A 141 -3.49 3.40 7.27
C ARG A 141 -4.31 3.54 8.54
N GLU A 142 -5.37 2.76 8.69
CA GLU A 142 -6.24 2.80 9.86
C GLU A 142 -5.50 2.43 11.15
N ASN A 143 -4.66 1.39 11.08
CA ASN A 143 -3.92 0.93 12.24
C ASN A 143 -2.79 1.90 12.62
N TRP A 144 -2.10 2.50 11.65
CA TRP A 144 -1.15 3.59 11.90
C TRP A 144 -1.83 4.80 12.52
N ARG A 145 -2.96 5.23 11.94
CA ARG A 145 -3.77 6.34 12.44
C ARG A 145 -4.22 6.13 13.88
N SER A 146 -4.57 4.89 14.23
CA SER A 146 -4.99 4.49 15.57
C SER A 146 -3.85 4.22 16.56
N GLY A 147 -2.58 4.31 16.14
CA GLY A 147 -1.42 4.01 16.99
C GLY A 147 -1.35 2.54 17.45
N ARG A 148 -1.98 1.62 16.72
CA ARG A 148 -2.03 0.20 17.10
C ARG A 148 -0.66 -0.45 16.91
N ASN A 149 -0.28 -1.34 17.83
CA ASN A 149 0.97 -2.09 17.73
C ASN A 149 0.77 -3.35 16.88
N PHE A 150 1.15 -3.28 15.61
CA PHE A 150 1.09 -4.40 14.67
C PHE A 150 2.38 -4.49 13.86
N ARG A 151 2.55 -5.62 13.18
CA ARG A 151 3.55 -5.81 12.14
C ARG A 151 2.92 -6.48 10.94
N ALA A 152 3.19 -5.96 9.76
CA ALA A 152 2.69 -6.51 8.51
C ALA A 152 3.83 -6.70 7.50
N VAL A 153 3.79 -7.79 6.77
CA VAL A 153 4.65 -8.04 5.61
C VAL A 153 3.77 -8.32 4.41
N GLU A 154 4.01 -7.63 3.32
CA GLU A 154 3.35 -7.92 2.06
C GLU A 154 4.02 -9.13 1.38
N ILE A 155 3.22 -10.15 1.07
CA ILE A 155 3.72 -11.37 0.44
C ILE A 155 2.74 -11.92 -0.59
N THR A 156 3.29 -12.56 -1.63
CA THR A 156 2.58 -13.46 -2.53
C THR A 156 2.99 -14.88 -2.19
N LEU A 157 2.05 -15.65 -1.67
CA LEU A 157 2.24 -17.06 -1.36
C LEU A 157 1.98 -17.88 -2.63
N ARG A 158 2.94 -18.70 -3.00
CA ARG A 158 2.90 -19.69 -4.09
C ARG A 158 3.03 -21.09 -3.52
N THR A 159 3.85 -21.25 -2.48
CA THR A 159 4.08 -22.50 -1.76
C THR A 159 4.00 -22.28 -0.24
N PRO A 160 3.90 -23.36 0.55
CA PRO A 160 4.01 -23.26 2.01
C PRO A 160 5.33 -22.65 2.51
N ASP A 161 6.43 -22.84 1.79
CA ASP A 161 7.75 -22.30 2.17
C ASP A 161 7.77 -20.76 2.17
N ASP A 162 6.96 -20.13 1.31
CA ASP A 162 6.82 -18.66 1.29
C ASP A 162 6.28 -18.14 2.63
N LEU A 163 5.49 -18.93 3.36
CA LEU A 163 4.98 -18.54 4.67
C LEU A 163 6.07 -18.49 5.73
N GLU A 164 6.97 -19.47 5.74
CA GLU A 164 8.16 -19.45 6.61
C GLU A 164 9.08 -18.28 6.26
N GLU A 165 9.22 -17.97 4.96
CA GLU A 165 9.94 -16.78 4.52
C GLU A 165 9.31 -15.49 5.09
N ALA A 166 7.98 -15.35 5.03
CA ALA A 166 7.28 -14.20 5.60
C ALA A 166 7.41 -14.11 7.13
N ARG A 167 7.39 -15.24 7.83
CA ARG A 167 7.62 -15.28 9.29
C ARG A 167 9.01 -14.77 9.64
N ALA A 168 10.04 -15.10 8.86
CA ALA A 168 11.39 -14.55 9.03
C ALA A 168 11.43 -13.03 8.79
N TRP A 169 10.69 -12.53 7.80
CA TRP A 169 10.57 -11.10 7.53
C TRP A 169 9.83 -10.33 8.62
N LEU A 170 8.80 -10.90 9.23
CA LEU A 170 8.15 -10.30 10.41
C LEU A 170 9.13 -10.14 11.58
N GLU A 171 10.05 -11.09 11.75
CA GLU A 171 11.10 -11.00 12.76
C GLU A 171 12.12 -9.89 12.43
N ILE A 172 12.47 -9.69 11.16
CA ILE A 172 13.29 -8.56 10.73
C ILE A 172 12.59 -7.23 11.00
N ALA A 173 11.30 -7.12 10.63
CA ALA A 173 10.49 -5.95 10.94
C ALA A 173 10.50 -5.65 12.45
N ARG A 174 10.36 -6.68 13.29
CA ARG A 174 10.44 -6.54 14.75
C ARG A 174 11.80 -6.02 15.24
N LEU A 175 12.89 -6.54 14.70
CA LEU A 175 14.25 -6.13 15.09
C LEU A 175 14.55 -4.67 14.70
N PHE A 176 13.96 -4.19 13.62
CA PHE A 176 14.07 -2.81 13.13
C PHE A 176 12.93 -1.89 13.60
N GLY A 177 12.01 -2.38 14.44
CA GLY A 177 10.86 -1.60 14.93
C GLY A 177 9.87 -1.16 13.85
N LEU A 178 9.85 -1.83 12.71
CA LEU A 178 8.87 -1.61 11.65
C LEU A 178 7.53 -2.21 12.02
N THR A 179 6.47 -1.48 11.70
CA THR A 179 5.08 -1.91 11.70
C THR A 179 4.64 -2.42 10.32
N TYR A 180 5.31 -2.02 9.24
CA TYR A 180 5.09 -2.54 7.89
C TYR A 180 6.43 -2.70 7.17
N LEU A 181 6.62 -3.86 6.54
CA LEU A 181 7.80 -4.15 5.76
C LEU A 181 7.46 -4.12 4.26
N SER A 182 7.77 -3.00 3.62
CA SER A 182 7.59 -2.84 2.18
C SER A 182 8.60 -3.64 1.36
N PRO A 183 8.35 -3.84 0.05
CA PRO A 183 9.34 -4.42 -0.87
C PRO A 183 10.69 -3.68 -0.86
N ARG A 184 10.67 -2.34 -0.75
CA ARG A 184 11.89 -1.53 -0.67
C ARG A 184 12.67 -1.82 0.61
N ALA A 185 11.99 -1.85 1.76
CA ALA A 185 12.60 -2.21 3.03
C ALA A 185 13.21 -3.62 3.02
N ARG A 186 12.53 -4.59 2.39
CA ARG A 186 13.07 -5.95 2.24
C ARG A 186 14.39 -5.98 1.48
N LYS A 187 14.52 -5.16 0.43
CA LYS A 187 15.77 -5.05 -0.34
C LYS A 187 16.90 -4.52 0.54
N ASP A 188 16.67 -3.42 1.25
CA ASP A 188 17.69 -2.76 2.06
C ASP A 188 18.09 -3.57 3.30
N LEU A 189 17.17 -4.40 3.82
CA LEU A 189 17.36 -5.21 5.02
C LEU A 189 17.70 -6.68 4.72
N LEU A 190 17.86 -7.05 3.44
CA LEU A 190 18.20 -8.41 3.02
C LEU A 190 19.46 -8.98 3.70
N PRO A 191 20.57 -8.21 3.86
CA PRO A 191 21.77 -8.74 4.53
C PRO A 191 21.50 -9.22 5.95
N PHE A 192 20.63 -8.52 6.70
CA PHE A 192 20.25 -8.93 8.05
C PHE A 192 19.36 -10.17 8.07
N ARG A 193 18.47 -10.30 7.07
CA ARG A 193 17.57 -11.43 6.91
C ARG A 193 18.31 -12.74 6.64
N GLN A 194 19.26 -12.73 5.71
CA GLN A 194 20.04 -13.93 5.38
C GLN A 194 20.81 -14.49 6.59
N HIS A 195 21.18 -13.62 7.53
CA HIS A 195 21.90 -13.98 8.74
C HIS A 195 21.06 -13.87 10.02
N LEU A 196 19.71 -13.94 9.93
CA LEU A 196 18.79 -13.65 11.04
C LEU A 196 19.16 -14.37 12.35
N SER A 197 19.47 -15.67 12.29
CA SER A 197 19.85 -16.47 13.47
C SER A 197 21.15 -15.96 14.10
N SER A 198 22.15 -15.63 13.28
CA SER A 198 23.43 -15.08 13.73
C SER A 198 23.25 -13.67 14.29
N VAL A 199 22.48 -12.81 13.64
CA VAL A 199 22.13 -11.46 14.10
C VAL A 199 21.45 -11.52 15.46
N LYS A 200 20.41 -12.36 15.62
CA LYS A 200 19.71 -12.56 16.91
C LYS A 200 20.66 -12.99 18.02
N ARG A 201 21.54 -13.96 17.74
CA ARG A 201 22.54 -14.42 18.72
C ARG A 201 23.55 -13.31 19.05
N TRP A 202 23.96 -12.55 18.05
CA TRP A 202 24.93 -11.47 18.18
C TRP A 202 24.39 -10.31 19.03
N LEU A 203 23.13 -9.93 18.85
CA LEU A 203 22.48 -8.84 19.58
C LEU A 203 22.43 -9.08 21.10
N ARG A 204 22.45 -10.33 21.57
CA ARG A 204 22.46 -10.70 23.00
C ARG A 204 23.74 -10.30 23.73
N ARG A 205 24.83 -10.02 23.02
CA ARG A 205 26.11 -9.60 23.62
C ARG A 205 25.98 -8.19 24.20
N LYS A 206 26.74 -7.87 25.26
CA LYS A 206 26.82 -6.53 25.85
C LYS A 206 27.83 -5.64 25.09
N GLY A 207 27.69 -4.32 25.22
CA GLY A 207 28.60 -3.32 24.64
C GLY A 207 27.89 -2.29 23.76
N LEU A 208 28.65 -1.41 23.11
CA LEU A 208 28.12 -0.48 22.10
C LEU A 208 27.85 -1.28 20.81
N LEU A 209 26.73 -1.03 20.15
CA LEU A 209 26.43 -1.67 18.87
C LEU A 209 26.97 -0.81 17.73
N GLY A 210 27.67 -1.41 16.78
CA GLY A 210 28.22 -0.69 15.63
C GLY A 210 27.86 -1.38 14.32
N LEU A 211 27.67 -0.57 13.28
CA LEU A 211 27.45 -1.02 11.90
C LEU A 211 28.37 -0.25 10.96
N LEU A 212 29.14 -0.95 10.14
CA LEU A 212 29.90 -0.35 9.03
C LEU A 212 29.35 -0.87 7.70
N ARG A 213 29.36 -0.03 6.67
CA ARG A 213 29.06 -0.41 5.29
C ARG A 213 30.33 -0.37 4.46
N GLN A 214 30.92 -1.53 4.20
CA GLN A 214 32.22 -1.72 3.52
C GLN A 214 32.32 -3.10 2.87
N LYS A 215 33.12 -3.22 1.80
CA LYS A 215 33.39 -4.52 1.17
C LYS A 215 34.34 -5.39 2.01
N GLU A 216 35.34 -4.76 2.61
CA GLU A 216 36.39 -5.43 3.37
C GLU A 216 36.32 -5.10 4.86
N ARG A 217 36.76 -6.06 5.68
CA ARG A 217 36.74 -5.93 7.14
C ARG A 217 37.89 -5.01 7.58
N PRO A 218 37.63 -3.94 8.35
CA PRO A 218 38.70 -3.15 8.94
C PRO A 218 39.60 -3.99 9.85
N PRO A 219 40.92 -3.80 9.84
CA PRO A 219 41.86 -4.62 10.60
C PRO A 219 41.62 -4.54 12.11
N ASP A 220 41.14 -3.39 12.61
CA ASP A 220 40.98 -3.12 14.04
C ASP A 220 39.63 -3.55 14.64
N ILE A 221 38.76 -4.16 13.81
CA ILE A 221 37.36 -4.46 14.15
C ILE A 221 37.02 -5.92 13.84
N SER A 222 36.63 -6.66 14.89
CA SER A 222 36.00 -7.97 14.76
C SER A 222 34.48 -7.83 14.83
N GLY A 223 33.77 -8.57 13.97
CA GLY A 223 32.32 -8.44 13.86
C GLY A 223 31.69 -9.55 13.02
N LEU A 224 30.37 -9.58 13.02
CA LEU A 224 29.57 -10.40 12.13
C LEU A 224 29.52 -9.71 10.75
N ARG A 225 30.08 -10.37 9.73
CA ARG A 225 29.95 -9.93 8.33
C ARG A 225 28.57 -10.33 7.80
N LEU A 226 27.89 -9.37 7.18
CA LEU A 226 26.55 -9.42 6.61
C LEU A 226 26.64 -8.85 5.19
N GLU A 227 27.13 -9.65 4.24
CA GLU A 227 27.46 -9.16 2.89
C GLU A 227 28.43 -7.96 2.91
N GLU A 228 27.95 -6.75 2.58
CA GLU A 228 28.69 -5.47 2.65
C GLU A 228 28.58 -4.74 3.99
N PHE A 229 27.85 -5.31 4.96
CA PHE A 229 27.71 -4.73 6.29
C PHE A 229 28.56 -5.50 7.30
N PHE A 230 29.21 -4.79 8.21
CA PHE A 230 29.89 -5.38 9.36
C PHE A 230 29.19 -4.92 10.63
N LEU A 231 28.50 -5.85 11.30
CA LEU A 231 27.88 -5.63 12.60
C LEU A 231 28.86 -6.01 13.70
N PHE A 232 29.28 -5.06 14.51
CA PHE A 232 30.32 -5.25 15.51
C PHE A 232 29.90 -4.68 16.86
N ARG A 233 30.71 -4.95 17.89
CA ARG A 233 30.58 -4.31 19.19
C ARG A 233 31.91 -3.74 19.65
N LEU A 234 31.84 -2.57 20.30
CA LEU A 234 33.01 -1.94 20.91
C LEU A 234 32.87 -1.91 22.43
N PRO A 235 34.00 -2.07 23.15
CA PRO A 235 34.02 -1.93 24.60
C PRO A 235 33.90 -0.46 25.07
N SER A 236 34.28 0.53 24.24
CA SER A 236 34.20 1.96 24.56
C SER A 236 34.06 2.83 23.30
N PRO A 237 33.36 4.00 23.35
CA PRO A 237 33.22 4.89 22.19
C PRO A 237 34.55 5.53 21.79
N LYS A 238 35.53 5.55 22.71
CA LYS A 238 36.85 6.16 22.52
C LYS A 238 37.77 5.34 21.60
N LYS A 239 37.43 4.07 21.29
CA LYS A 239 38.22 3.29 20.33
C LYS A 239 37.98 3.88 18.93
N LYS A 240 38.97 4.61 18.42
CA LYS A 240 38.90 5.25 17.10
C LYS A 240 38.74 4.17 16.03
N ILE A 241 37.58 4.16 15.39
CA ILE A 241 37.44 3.55 14.07
C ILE A 241 38.16 4.51 13.11
N GLY A 242 39.04 3.99 12.25
CA GLY A 242 39.89 4.81 11.37
C GLY A 242 39.12 5.81 10.51
N ARG A 243 39.82 6.79 9.93
CA ARG A 243 39.21 7.73 8.96
C ARG A 243 38.97 7.01 7.62
N GLY A 244 37.85 7.27 6.95
CA GLY A 244 37.56 6.74 5.60
C GLY A 244 36.45 5.67 5.52
N TYR A 245 35.80 5.31 6.63
CA TYR A 245 34.68 4.37 6.64
C TYR A 245 33.34 5.08 6.58
N ILE A 246 32.27 4.33 6.32
CA ILE A 246 30.88 4.75 6.53
C ILE A 246 30.34 3.89 7.67
N GLY A 247 29.96 4.53 8.78
CA GLY A 247 29.63 3.80 10.00
C GLY A 247 28.69 4.51 10.95
N GLY A 248 27.93 3.70 11.68
CA GLY A 248 27.05 4.12 12.75
C GLY A 248 27.39 3.43 14.07
N LEU A 249 27.35 4.16 15.17
CA LEU A 249 27.46 3.62 16.53
C LEU A 249 26.19 3.91 17.32
N TYR A 250 25.72 2.93 18.08
CA TYR A 250 24.57 3.05 18.94
C TYR A 250 24.97 2.79 20.41
N PRO A 251 24.90 3.82 21.28
CA PRO A 251 25.40 3.71 22.65
C PRO A 251 24.47 3.02 23.63
N GLY A 252 23.21 2.75 23.26
CA GLY A 252 22.22 2.11 24.14
C GLY A 252 21.34 3.07 24.93
N ASN A 253 21.68 4.37 24.97
CA ASN A 253 21.01 5.36 25.82
C ASN A 253 19.69 5.91 25.26
N PHE A 254 19.27 5.48 24.07
CA PHE A 254 18.03 5.93 23.45
C PHE A 254 16.95 4.86 23.56
N SER A 255 15.69 5.27 23.56
CA SER A 255 14.57 4.34 23.46
C SER A 255 14.37 3.92 22.00
N GLY A 256 14.30 2.62 21.72
CA GLY A 256 13.98 2.14 20.38
C GLY A 256 14.71 0.87 19.93
N PRO A 257 14.47 0.44 18.68
CA PRO A 257 15.08 -0.75 18.08
C PRO A 257 16.57 -0.51 17.78
N PRO A 258 17.52 -1.15 18.50
CA PRO A 258 18.95 -0.83 18.39
C PRO A 258 19.51 -1.05 16.98
N LEU A 259 18.95 -1.97 16.20
CA LEU A 259 19.35 -2.18 14.81
C LEU A 259 18.92 -1.05 13.88
N ALA A 260 17.71 -0.50 14.05
CA ALA A 260 17.29 0.64 13.24
C ALA A 260 18.08 1.89 13.61
N LEU A 261 18.37 2.08 14.91
CA LEU A 261 19.14 3.21 15.41
C LEU A 261 20.58 3.17 14.87
N VAL A 262 21.28 2.03 14.98
CA VAL A 262 22.64 1.92 14.43
C VAL A 262 22.67 2.02 12.90
N TYR A 263 21.64 1.51 12.22
CA TYR A 263 21.51 1.63 10.77
C TYR A 263 21.27 3.09 10.35
N ALA A 264 20.40 3.82 11.04
CA ALA A 264 20.19 5.25 10.81
C ALA A 264 21.45 6.08 11.07
N ALA A 265 22.25 5.74 12.08
CA ALA A 265 23.55 6.40 12.30
C ALA A 265 24.53 6.12 11.14
N CYS A 266 24.52 4.91 10.58
CA CYS A 266 25.33 4.54 9.42
C CYS A 266 24.88 5.32 8.17
N GLU A 267 23.57 5.40 7.94
CA GLU A 267 23.01 6.18 6.83
C GLU A 267 23.19 7.69 7.02
N HIS A 268 23.14 8.19 8.26
CA HIS A 268 23.48 9.57 8.58
C HIS A 268 24.94 9.84 8.18
N SER A 269 25.87 8.96 8.56
CA SER A 269 27.26 9.08 8.15
C SER A 269 27.42 9.08 6.63
N ARG A 270 26.69 8.21 5.91
CA ARG A 270 26.70 8.20 4.45
C ARG A 270 26.24 9.53 3.84
N ARG A 271 25.14 10.09 4.35
CA ARG A 271 24.59 11.38 3.89
C ARG A 271 25.54 12.55 4.20
N ALA A 272 26.29 12.47 5.29
CA ALA A 272 27.29 13.46 5.69
C ALA A 272 28.64 13.36 4.93
N GLY A 273 28.74 12.49 3.93
CA GLY A 273 29.98 12.30 3.14
C GLY A 273 30.97 11.31 3.73
N GLY A 274 30.57 10.52 4.73
CA GLY A 274 31.35 9.44 5.34
C GLY A 274 31.66 9.66 6.82
N GLY A 275 32.60 8.87 7.35
CA GLY A 275 33.01 8.87 8.75
C GLY A 275 32.30 7.81 9.61
N VAL A 276 32.36 8.00 10.92
CA VAL A 276 31.58 7.20 11.87
C VAL A 276 30.83 8.16 12.76
N ILE A 277 29.50 8.07 12.71
CA ILE A 277 28.60 8.91 13.52
C ILE A 277 28.07 8.08 14.69
N SER A 278 28.17 8.64 15.89
CA SER A 278 27.43 8.11 17.04
C SER A 278 25.99 8.58 16.97
N PHE A 279 25.05 7.69 17.27
CA PHE A 279 23.64 8.04 17.31
C PHE A 279 23.41 9.22 18.24
N GLU A 280 22.70 10.22 17.74
CA GLU A 280 22.41 11.51 18.38
C GLU A 280 21.00 11.96 17.99
N PRO A 281 20.43 13.01 18.63
CA PRO A 281 19.04 13.42 18.39
C PRO A 281 18.71 13.68 16.90
N PHE A 282 19.62 14.29 16.14
CA PHE A 282 19.40 14.52 14.71
C PHE A 282 19.32 13.21 13.90
N THR A 283 19.94 12.12 14.36
CA THR A 283 19.84 10.81 13.71
C THR A 283 18.40 10.26 13.68
N TYR A 284 17.52 10.72 14.58
CA TYR A 284 16.09 10.42 14.48
C TYR A 284 15.42 10.99 13.23
N HIS A 285 15.92 12.13 12.70
CA HIS A 285 15.44 12.68 11.44
C HIS A 285 15.74 11.72 10.30
N VAL A 286 17.01 11.26 10.22
CA VAL A 286 17.43 10.25 9.24
C VAL A 286 16.64 8.95 9.40
N LEU A 287 16.35 8.52 10.63
CA LEU A 287 15.54 7.33 10.87
C LEU A 287 14.09 7.50 10.40
N GLY A 288 13.48 8.65 10.65
CA GLY A 288 12.14 8.98 10.16
C GLY A 288 12.08 8.98 8.63
N ASP A 289 13.08 9.57 7.98
CA ASP A 289 13.18 9.56 6.51
C ASP A 289 13.32 8.14 5.96
N LEU A 290 14.14 7.30 6.60
CA LEU A 290 14.29 5.90 6.20
C LEU A 290 12.97 5.14 6.32
N TYR A 291 12.22 5.35 7.41
CA TYR A 291 10.91 4.74 7.58
C TYR A 291 9.89 5.26 6.56
N LEU A 292 9.92 6.56 6.24
CA LEU A 292 9.11 7.14 5.16
C LEU A 292 9.45 6.54 3.80
N ASP A 293 10.74 6.44 3.48
CA ASP A 293 11.24 5.84 2.26
C ASP A 293 10.79 4.38 2.12
N TRP A 294 10.73 3.67 3.25
CA TRP A 294 10.21 2.32 3.37
C TRP A 294 8.67 2.25 3.43
N GLY A 295 7.98 3.38 3.45
CA GLY A 295 6.51 3.46 3.45
C GLY A 295 5.84 3.09 4.78
N ASP A 296 6.59 3.06 5.89
CA ASP A 296 6.07 2.78 7.23
C ASP A 296 5.76 4.09 7.97
N LEU A 297 4.52 4.54 7.83
CA LEU A 297 4.08 5.82 8.43
C LEU A 297 4.09 5.77 9.97
N GLY A 298 3.78 4.63 10.57
CA GLY A 298 3.77 4.47 12.02
C GLY A 298 5.15 4.58 12.62
N ALA A 299 6.13 3.88 12.05
CA ALA A 299 7.51 3.95 12.48
C ALA A 299 8.13 5.34 12.20
N ALA A 300 7.80 5.96 11.07
CA ALA A 300 8.24 7.32 10.75
C ALA A 300 7.74 8.35 11.77
N LEU A 301 6.44 8.34 12.10
CA LEU A 301 5.88 9.21 13.14
C LEU A 301 6.58 9.02 14.47
N TRP A 302 6.79 7.76 14.89
CA TRP A 302 7.50 7.46 16.12
C TRP A 302 8.91 8.09 16.12
N ALA A 303 9.67 7.95 15.03
CA ALA A 303 11.01 8.51 14.94
C ALA A 303 11.01 10.04 14.95
N TYR A 304 10.13 10.69 14.19
CA TYR A 304 10.06 12.16 14.17
C TYR A 304 9.61 12.75 15.52
N HIS A 305 8.69 12.11 16.24
CA HIS A 305 8.27 12.57 17.56
C HIS A 305 9.37 12.48 18.62
N LEU A 306 10.40 11.65 18.41
CA LEU A 306 11.56 11.57 19.30
C LEU A 306 12.54 12.74 19.14
N ILE A 307 12.38 13.58 18.11
CA ILE A 307 13.27 14.73 17.88
C ILE A 307 13.04 15.83 18.93
N GLY A 308 11.92 15.78 19.66
CA GLY A 308 11.62 16.65 20.79
C GLY A 308 11.39 18.13 20.39
N GLU A 309 10.61 18.85 21.18
CA GLU A 309 10.31 20.27 20.91
C GLU A 309 11.52 21.20 21.03
N LYS A 310 12.60 20.75 21.68
CA LYS A 310 13.81 21.55 21.94
C LYS A 310 14.89 21.45 20.87
N SER A 311 14.74 20.57 19.89
CA SER A 311 15.65 20.50 18.74
C SER A 311 15.09 21.37 17.61
N PRO A 312 15.90 22.21 16.94
CA PRO A 312 15.47 22.92 15.75
C PRO A 312 14.90 21.92 14.72
N GLN A 313 13.61 22.03 14.43
CA GLN A 313 12.98 21.18 13.42
C GLN A 313 13.15 21.86 12.06
N PRO A 314 13.87 21.24 11.10
CA PRO A 314 13.98 21.81 9.77
C PRO A 314 12.61 21.83 9.09
N ALA A 315 12.38 22.79 8.20
CA ALA A 315 11.14 22.89 7.42
C ALA A 315 10.81 21.57 6.69
N GLU A 316 11.84 20.84 6.23
CA GLU A 316 11.70 19.53 5.60
C GLU A 316 11.03 18.49 6.51
N LEU A 317 11.41 18.42 7.79
CA LEU A 317 10.80 17.51 8.77
C LEU A 317 9.32 17.84 8.97
N LEU A 318 9.00 19.12 9.17
CA LEU A 318 7.63 19.59 9.35
C LEU A 318 6.78 19.29 8.11
N ASN A 319 7.34 19.48 6.92
CA ASN A 319 6.73 19.09 5.66
C ASN A 319 6.48 17.57 5.59
N ASN A 320 7.43 16.74 6.03
CA ASN A 320 7.29 15.28 6.08
C ASN A 320 6.21 14.84 7.09
N LEU A 321 6.12 15.48 8.27
CA LEU A 321 5.02 15.26 9.21
C LEU A 321 3.67 15.62 8.58
N GLY A 322 3.57 16.76 7.90
CA GLY A 322 2.38 17.17 7.17
C GLY A 322 1.95 16.13 6.12
N LEU A 323 2.91 15.61 5.35
CA LEU A 323 2.67 14.53 4.38
C LEU A 323 2.15 13.26 5.05
N ILE A 324 2.72 12.85 6.18
CA ILE A 324 2.23 11.67 6.92
C ILE A 324 0.80 11.89 7.38
N TYR A 325 0.50 13.00 8.03
CA TYR A 325 -0.85 13.29 8.52
C TYR A 325 -1.87 13.37 7.38
N ARG A 326 -1.48 13.92 6.21
CA ARG A 326 -2.31 13.90 5.00
C ARG A 326 -2.60 12.47 4.57
N THR A 327 -1.59 11.61 4.48
CA THR A 327 -1.76 10.20 4.08
C THR A 327 -2.57 9.39 5.08
N LEU A 328 -2.51 9.73 6.38
CA LEU A 328 -3.36 9.15 7.43
C LEU A 328 -4.80 9.66 7.41
N GLY A 329 -5.16 10.59 6.52
CA GLY A 329 -6.50 11.18 6.45
C GLY A 329 -6.80 12.16 7.59
N LEU A 330 -5.77 12.86 8.08
CA LEU A 330 -5.85 13.90 9.12
C LEU A 330 -5.46 15.26 8.53
N PRO A 331 -6.29 15.85 7.62
CA PRO A 331 -5.93 17.03 6.85
C PRO A 331 -5.69 18.28 7.70
N GLU A 332 -6.41 18.45 8.81
CA GLU A 332 -6.20 19.61 9.72
C GLU A 332 -4.80 19.62 10.33
N LYS A 333 -4.34 18.47 10.86
CA LYS A 333 -2.98 18.32 11.38
C LYS A 333 -1.95 18.54 10.29
N ALA A 334 -2.22 18.03 9.08
CA ALA A 334 -1.33 18.22 7.95
C ALA A 334 -1.17 19.72 7.61
N ARG A 335 -2.27 20.48 7.57
CA ARG A 335 -2.23 21.95 7.37
C ARG A 335 -1.40 22.65 8.42
N GLU A 336 -1.57 22.30 9.69
CA GLU A 336 -0.80 22.85 10.81
C GLU A 336 0.71 22.68 10.58
N PHE A 337 1.14 21.45 10.31
CA PHE A 337 2.55 21.16 10.06
C PHE A 337 3.08 21.82 8.79
N PHE A 338 2.30 21.89 7.70
CA PHE A 338 2.72 22.61 6.50
C PHE A 338 2.84 24.12 6.72
N ARG A 339 1.94 24.74 7.50
CA ARG A 339 2.04 26.17 7.85
C ARG A 339 3.25 26.45 8.74
N GLN A 340 3.56 25.57 9.68
CA GLN A 340 4.81 25.64 10.46
C GLN A 340 6.05 25.46 9.58
N ALA A 341 6.01 24.53 8.61
CA ALA A 341 7.10 24.35 7.66
C ALA A 341 7.30 25.61 6.81
N LEU A 342 6.21 26.24 6.37
CA LEU A 342 6.23 27.44 5.55
C LEU A 342 6.72 28.67 6.33
N SER A 343 6.48 28.76 7.64
CA SER A 343 7.03 29.87 8.45
C SER A 343 8.56 29.80 8.57
N LEU A 344 9.15 28.62 8.42
CA LEU A 344 10.60 28.42 8.40
C LEU A 344 11.21 28.53 7.00
N ALA A 345 10.48 28.11 5.96
CA ALA A 345 10.92 28.16 4.57
C ALA A 345 9.81 28.72 3.66
N PRO A 346 9.59 30.05 3.68
CA PRO A 346 8.47 30.69 2.99
C PRO A 346 8.56 30.62 1.45
N ASP A 347 9.73 30.32 0.91
CA ASP A 347 9.99 30.22 -0.53
C ASP A 347 10.23 28.78 -1.00
N ASP A 348 9.82 27.77 -0.22
CA ASP A 348 9.90 26.38 -0.65
C ASP A 348 8.68 25.99 -1.51
N PRO A 349 8.87 25.69 -2.81
CA PRO A 349 7.78 25.33 -3.71
C PRO A 349 7.08 24.01 -3.32
N LEU A 350 7.78 23.06 -2.70
CA LEU A 350 7.21 21.78 -2.29
C LEU A 350 6.24 21.96 -1.12
N ILE A 351 6.56 22.82 -0.16
CA ILE A 351 5.69 23.10 0.99
C ILE A 351 4.39 23.76 0.51
N HIS A 352 4.49 24.76 -0.37
CA HIS A 352 3.32 25.39 -0.99
C HIS A 352 2.44 24.38 -1.74
N TYR A 353 3.04 23.53 -2.57
CA TYR A 353 2.32 22.48 -3.29
C TYR A 353 1.63 21.48 -2.35
N ASN A 354 2.30 21.06 -1.29
CA ASN A 354 1.77 20.11 -0.33
C ASN A 354 0.63 20.71 0.51
N LEU A 355 0.76 21.97 0.93
CA LEU A 355 -0.29 22.73 1.62
C LEU A 355 -1.53 22.88 0.73
N ALA A 356 -1.35 23.30 -0.52
CA ALA A 356 -2.45 23.41 -1.48
C ALA A 356 -3.21 22.08 -1.65
N GLY A 357 -2.49 20.96 -1.66
CA GLY A 357 -3.08 19.63 -1.78
C GLY A 357 -3.85 19.13 -0.55
N VAL A 358 -3.92 19.89 0.54
CA VAL A 358 -4.69 19.55 1.76
C VAL A 358 -5.71 20.63 2.17
N LEU A 359 -5.73 21.75 1.45
CA LEU A 359 -6.76 22.78 1.60
C LEU A 359 -8.09 22.28 1.03
N GLY A 360 -9.18 22.62 1.72
CA GLY A 360 -10.52 22.19 1.37
C GLY A 360 -11.17 23.05 0.29
N GLN A 361 -12.46 22.79 0.05
CA GLN A 361 -13.27 23.57 -0.91
C GLN A 361 -13.49 25.01 -0.46
N GLU A 362 -13.53 25.27 0.86
CA GLU A 362 -13.71 26.61 1.41
C GLU A 362 -12.43 27.45 1.24
N GLU A 363 -11.25 26.83 1.32
CA GLU A 363 -9.95 27.48 1.18
C GLU A 363 -9.39 27.41 -0.25
N ARG A 364 -10.26 27.20 -1.22
CA ARG A 364 -9.88 26.98 -2.62
C ARG A 364 -9.09 28.12 -3.26
N LYS A 365 -9.36 29.36 -2.83
CA LYS A 365 -8.60 30.54 -3.27
C LYS A 365 -7.15 30.50 -2.75
N GLU A 366 -6.97 30.17 -1.47
CA GLU A 366 -5.66 30.00 -0.84
C GLU A 366 -4.87 28.86 -1.51
N ALA A 367 -5.54 27.74 -1.82
CA ALA A 367 -4.92 26.62 -2.54
C ALA A 367 -4.36 27.04 -3.89
N LEU A 368 -5.11 27.84 -4.66
CA LEU A 368 -4.66 28.35 -5.95
C LEU A 368 -3.47 29.31 -5.81
N GLU A 369 -3.49 30.19 -4.81
CA GLU A 369 -2.37 31.10 -4.53
C GLU A 369 -1.08 30.34 -4.20
N HIS A 370 -1.18 29.30 -3.37
CA HIS A 370 -0.04 28.44 -3.08
C HIS A 370 0.45 27.65 -4.30
N LEU A 371 -0.44 27.14 -5.16
CA LEU A 371 -0.03 26.49 -6.42
C LEU A 371 0.67 27.46 -7.37
N ARG A 372 0.18 28.70 -7.49
CA ARG A 372 0.85 29.76 -8.25
C ARG A 372 2.24 30.07 -7.69
N ARG A 373 2.35 30.16 -6.36
CA ARG A 373 3.62 30.42 -5.69
C ARG A 373 4.61 29.27 -5.89
N ALA A 374 4.17 28.02 -5.73
CA ALA A 374 4.96 26.83 -6.02
C ALA A 374 5.44 26.80 -7.49
N TYR A 375 4.54 27.10 -8.42
CA TYR A 375 4.86 27.19 -9.84
C TYR A 375 5.94 28.25 -10.13
N GLN A 376 5.79 29.46 -9.60
CA GLN A 376 6.74 30.56 -9.77
C GLN A 376 8.11 30.24 -9.15
N LEU A 377 8.13 29.84 -7.87
CA LEU A 377 9.35 29.54 -7.11
C LEU A 377 10.15 28.36 -7.71
N SER A 378 9.47 27.41 -8.34
CA SER A 378 10.12 26.24 -8.92
C SER A 378 10.85 26.51 -10.25
N GLY A 379 10.75 27.73 -10.80
CA GLY A 379 11.14 27.99 -12.18
C GLY A 379 10.19 27.35 -13.19
N GLN A 380 8.90 27.31 -12.87
CA GLN A 380 7.83 26.81 -13.74
C GLN A 380 7.96 25.32 -14.13
N LYS A 381 8.37 24.46 -13.18
CA LYS A 381 8.45 23.01 -13.40
C LYS A 381 7.08 22.40 -13.69
N THR A 382 7.06 21.39 -14.56
CA THR A 382 5.83 20.77 -15.06
C THR A 382 4.99 20.10 -13.99
N LEU A 383 5.59 19.53 -12.94
CA LEU A 383 4.86 18.99 -11.79
C LEU A 383 3.87 20.02 -11.19
N PHE A 384 4.34 21.26 -10.97
CA PHE A 384 3.52 22.31 -10.37
C PHE A 384 2.57 22.94 -11.41
N ALA A 385 2.96 22.95 -12.68
CA ALA A 385 2.10 23.37 -13.78
C ALA A 385 0.86 22.48 -13.90
N GLU A 386 1.04 21.15 -13.89
CA GLU A 386 -0.05 20.17 -13.91
C GLU A 386 -0.99 20.33 -12.71
N ALA A 387 -0.43 20.54 -11.52
CA ALA A 387 -1.21 20.75 -10.31
C ALA A 387 -2.02 22.06 -10.35
N LEU A 388 -1.40 23.15 -10.79
CA LEU A 388 -2.02 24.45 -10.97
C LEU A 388 -3.14 24.41 -12.02
N ALA A 389 -2.87 23.83 -13.19
CA ALA A 389 -3.85 23.71 -14.26
C ALA A 389 -5.07 22.87 -13.86
N ARG A 390 -4.86 21.81 -13.07
CA ARG A 390 -5.97 21.01 -12.53
C ARG A 390 -6.86 21.84 -11.60
N GLU A 391 -6.26 22.62 -10.71
CA GLU A 391 -7.03 23.49 -9.80
C GLU A 391 -7.77 24.59 -10.56
N LEU A 392 -7.12 25.22 -11.56
CA LEU A 392 -7.75 26.22 -12.44
C LEU A 392 -8.93 25.63 -13.21
N LEU A 393 -8.78 24.43 -13.77
CA LEU A 393 -9.84 23.73 -14.51
C LEU A 393 -11.05 23.44 -13.63
N GLU A 394 -10.82 22.96 -12.41
CA GLU A 394 -11.89 22.71 -11.45
C GLU A 394 -12.59 24.02 -11.03
N GLN A 395 -11.94 25.18 -11.17
CA GLN A 395 -12.53 26.52 -10.97
C GLN A 395 -13.20 27.08 -12.23
N ASN A 396 -13.33 26.26 -13.29
CA ASN A 396 -13.80 26.67 -14.62
C ASN A 396 -12.96 27.77 -15.28
N ARG A 397 -11.70 27.93 -14.86
CA ARG A 397 -10.73 28.87 -15.45
C ARG A 397 -9.95 28.17 -16.57
N THR A 398 -10.68 27.66 -17.56
CA THR A 398 -10.15 26.76 -18.59
C THR A 398 -9.03 27.40 -19.41
N SER A 399 -9.18 28.66 -19.83
CA SER A 399 -8.16 29.34 -20.65
C SER A 399 -6.84 29.55 -19.91
N GLU A 400 -6.88 29.92 -18.63
CA GLU A 400 -5.67 30.01 -17.81
C GLU A 400 -5.02 28.63 -17.62
N ALA A 401 -5.82 27.58 -17.47
CA ALA A 401 -5.29 26.21 -17.38
C ALA A 401 -4.61 25.79 -18.69
N ALA A 402 -5.15 26.17 -19.84
CA ALA A 402 -4.56 25.94 -21.15
C ALA A 402 -3.22 26.65 -21.30
N GLU A 403 -3.14 27.92 -20.92
CA GLU A 403 -1.90 28.72 -20.96
C GLU A 403 -0.78 28.10 -20.11
N VAL A 404 -1.11 27.61 -18.91
CA VAL A 404 -0.12 27.00 -17.99
C VAL A 404 0.51 25.73 -18.57
N LEU A 405 -0.24 24.95 -19.35
CA LEU A 405 0.21 23.67 -19.92
C LEU A 405 0.70 23.76 -21.36
N SER A 406 0.35 24.83 -22.08
CA SER A 406 0.69 24.98 -23.50
C SER A 406 2.21 25.06 -23.71
N GLY A 407 2.69 24.44 -24.80
CA GLY A 407 4.10 24.44 -25.18
C GLY A 407 5.03 23.61 -24.28
N ARG A 408 4.47 22.75 -23.41
CA ARG A 408 5.24 21.83 -22.57
C ARG A 408 5.33 20.45 -23.20
N ASP A 409 6.56 20.01 -23.47
CA ASP A 409 6.83 18.69 -24.06
C ASP A 409 6.98 17.57 -23.01
N ASP A 410 7.21 17.93 -21.74
CA ASP A 410 7.50 17.02 -20.64
C ASP A 410 6.27 16.66 -19.78
N LEU A 411 5.06 16.87 -20.30
CA LEU A 411 3.81 16.51 -19.63
C LEU A 411 3.73 15.00 -19.39
N SER A 412 3.31 14.62 -18.17
CA SER A 412 2.98 13.23 -17.85
C SER A 412 1.78 12.75 -18.66
N LEU A 413 1.52 11.43 -18.74
CA LEU A 413 0.29 10.92 -19.38
C LEU A 413 -0.98 11.52 -18.76
N ARG A 414 -0.95 11.82 -17.45
CA ARG A 414 -2.04 12.51 -16.75
C ARG A 414 -2.10 13.99 -17.12
N GLY A 415 -0.96 14.67 -17.24
CA GLY A 415 -0.86 16.05 -17.73
C GLY A 415 -1.37 16.21 -19.15
N LYS A 416 -0.98 15.32 -20.07
CA LYS A 416 -1.51 15.27 -21.45
C LYS A 416 -3.02 15.00 -21.48
N THR A 417 -3.51 14.10 -20.61
CA THR A 417 -4.96 13.87 -20.45
C THR A 417 -5.69 15.14 -19.99
N LEU A 418 -5.11 15.87 -19.03
CA LEU A 418 -5.66 17.12 -18.51
C LEU A 418 -5.67 18.21 -19.59
N LEU A 419 -4.61 18.33 -20.39
CA LEU A 419 -4.57 19.25 -21.52
C LEU A 419 -5.60 18.86 -22.59
N GLY A 420 -5.74 17.57 -22.91
CA GLY A 420 -6.78 17.10 -23.84
C GLY A 420 -8.21 17.42 -23.35
N GLU A 421 -8.46 17.30 -22.05
CA GLU A 421 -9.72 17.74 -21.43
C GLU A 421 -9.93 19.26 -21.55
N ILE A 422 -8.89 20.05 -21.29
CA ILE A 422 -8.93 21.51 -21.42
C ILE A 422 -9.26 21.90 -22.87
N LEU A 423 -8.54 21.34 -23.86
CA LEU A 423 -8.76 21.58 -25.29
C LEU A 423 -10.17 21.17 -25.73
N TYR A 424 -10.68 20.04 -25.23
CA TYR A 424 -12.06 19.61 -25.46
C TYR A 424 -13.07 20.66 -24.98
N ARG A 425 -12.90 21.17 -23.75
CA ARG A 425 -13.79 22.19 -23.17
C ARG A 425 -13.69 23.55 -23.89
N GLU A 426 -12.55 23.86 -24.48
CA GLU A 426 -12.35 25.06 -25.32
C GLU A 426 -12.93 24.90 -26.74
N GLY A 427 -13.42 23.71 -27.12
CA GLY A 427 -13.91 23.43 -28.47
C GLY A 427 -12.78 23.21 -29.50
N ARG A 428 -11.53 23.08 -29.05
CA ARG A 428 -10.36 22.74 -29.89
C ARG A 428 -10.31 21.23 -30.12
N LEU A 429 -11.36 20.70 -30.73
CA LEU A 429 -11.67 19.26 -30.78
C LEU A 429 -10.62 18.45 -31.55
N GLU A 430 -10.06 19.01 -32.63
CA GLU A 430 -9.03 18.35 -33.43
C GLU A 430 -7.72 18.17 -32.65
N GLU A 431 -7.26 19.21 -31.95
CA GLU A 431 -6.06 19.15 -31.10
C GLU A 431 -6.28 18.20 -29.92
N ALA A 432 -7.44 18.29 -29.27
CA ALA A 432 -7.84 17.37 -28.22
C ALA A 432 -7.82 15.91 -28.71
N TYR A 433 -8.34 15.65 -29.91
CA TYR A 433 -8.36 14.33 -30.53
C TYR A 433 -6.96 13.78 -30.77
N HIS A 434 -6.08 14.55 -31.39
CA HIS A 434 -4.72 14.09 -31.66
C HIS A 434 -3.96 13.76 -30.37
N LEU A 435 -4.03 14.65 -29.38
CA LEU A 435 -3.36 14.47 -28.10
C LEU A 435 -3.91 13.28 -27.31
N LEU A 436 -5.24 13.15 -27.20
CA LEU A 436 -5.86 12.05 -26.46
C LEU A 436 -5.66 10.71 -27.17
N ARG A 437 -5.64 10.69 -28.51
CA ARG A 437 -5.31 9.50 -29.29
C ARG A 437 -3.87 9.05 -29.05
N GLU A 438 -2.91 9.97 -28.97
CA GLU A 438 -1.53 9.68 -28.59
C GLU A 438 -1.47 9.06 -27.18
N VAL A 439 -2.13 9.68 -26.20
CA VAL A 439 -2.18 9.18 -24.80
C VAL A 439 -2.79 7.77 -24.75
N CYS A 440 -3.88 7.53 -25.48
CA CYS A 440 -4.53 6.22 -25.54
C CYS A 440 -3.74 5.16 -26.29
N GLY A 441 -2.71 5.53 -27.05
CA GLY A 441 -1.71 4.60 -27.61
C GLY A 441 -0.81 3.96 -26.55
N HIS A 442 -0.70 4.55 -25.35
CA HIS A 442 0.07 3.97 -24.26
C HIS A 442 -0.74 2.93 -23.48
N ARG A 443 -0.09 1.81 -23.12
CA ARG A 443 -0.70 0.75 -22.29
C ARG A 443 -1.25 1.26 -20.96
N GLU A 444 -0.60 2.29 -20.39
CA GLU A 444 -0.96 2.91 -19.11
C GLU A 444 -1.86 4.15 -19.25
N ALA A 445 -2.55 4.30 -20.39
CA ALA A 445 -3.46 5.41 -20.63
C ALA A 445 -4.43 5.63 -19.45
N PRO A 446 -4.56 6.87 -18.92
CA PRO A 446 -5.53 7.15 -17.88
C PRO A 446 -6.96 6.86 -18.37
N PRO A 447 -7.85 6.24 -17.55
CA PRO A 447 -9.24 5.96 -17.95
C PRO A 447 -10.02 7.21 -18.37
N ARG A 448 -9.65 8.37 -17.82
CA ARG A 448 -10.21 9.67 -18.18
C ARG A 448 -9.84 10.09 -19.61
N ALA A 449 -8.66 9.71 -20.11
CA ALA A 449 -8.28 9.97 -21.51
C ALA A 449 -9.16 9.18 -22.48
N LEU A 450 -9.41 7.90 -22.16
CA LEU A 450 -10.32 7.04 -22.93
C LEU A 450 -11.74 7.63 -22.96
N ALA A 451 -12.22 8.14 -21.82
CA ALA A 451 -13.53 8.77 -21.74
C ALA A 451 -13.64 10.01 -22.64
N TYR A 452 -12.68 10.94 -22.59
CA TYR A 452 -12.70 12.11 -23.47
C TYR A 452 -12.51 11.77 -24.94
N LEU A 453 -11.69 10.76 -25.26
CA LEU A 453 -11.54 10.28 -26.63
C LEU A 453 -12.85 9.63 -27.13
N ALA A 454 -13.58 8.92 -26.27
CA ALA A 454 -14.89 8.37 -26.61
C ALA A 454 -15.91 9.48 -26.89
N LEU A 455 -15.95 10.54 -26.08
CA LEU A 455 -16.79 11.72 -26.32
C LEU A 455 -16.47 12.37 -27.68
N LEU A 456 -15.19 12.52 -28.02
CA LEU A 456 -14.77 13.03 -29.33
C LEU A 456 -15.22 12.13 -30.49
N TYR A 457 -15.11 10.81 -30.36
CA TYR A 457 -15.59 9.89 -31.40
C TYR A 457 -17.11 9.93 -31.56
N ARG A 458 -17.85 10.04 -30.45
CA ARG A 458 -19.31 10.06 -30.45
C ARG A 458 -19.86 11.38 -30.97
N ASP A 459 -19.38 12.50 -30.43
CA ASP A 459 -20.01 13.81 -30.54
C ASP A 459 -19.40 14.64 -31.68
N TRP A 460 -18.12 14.42 -32.02
CA TRP A 460 -17.43 15.15 -33.10
C TRP A 460 -17.24 14.32 -34.38
N ARG A 461 -16.80 13.05 -34.27
CA ARG A 461 -16.54 12.19 -35.45
C ARG A 461 -17.76 11.40 -35.92
N GLY A 462 -18.76 11.20 -35.07
CA GLY A 462 -19.94 10.39 -35.36
C GLY A 462 -19.68 8.87 -35.42
N GLU A 463 -18.53 8.41 -34.94
CA GLU A 463 -18.12 6.99 -34.96
C GLU A 463 -18.59 6.28 -33.66
N LYS A 464 -19.90 6.01 -33.58
CA LYS A 464 -20.54 5.47 -32.36
C LYS A 464 -19.95 4.14 -31.88
N GLU A 465 -19.60 3.24 -32.79
CA GLU A 465 -19.04 1.93 -32.45
C GLU A 465 -17.68 2.04 -31.74
N VAL A 466 -16.82 2.96 -32.21
CA VAL A 466 -15.52 3.23 -31.59
C VAL A 466 -15.71 3.87 -30.22
N ALA A 467 -16.65 4.81 -30.11
CA ALA A 467 -16.99 5.43 -28.83
C ALA A 467 -17.47 4.39 -27.80
N GLU A 468 -18.37 3.47 -28.15
CA GLU A 468 -18.86 2.45 -27.22
C GLU A 468 -17.75 1.54 -26.69
N ILE A 469 -16.77 1.16 -27.53
CA ILE A 469 -15.62 0.36 -27.12
C ILE A 469 -14.78 1.13 -26.09
N LEU A 470 -14.48 2.39 -26.39
CA LEU A 470 -13.69 3.26 -25.51
C LEU A 470 -14.41 3.57 -24.20
N GLU A 471 -15.73 3.80 -24.22
CA GLU A 471 -16.55 4.02 -23.03
C GLU A 471 -16.55 2.79 -22.12
N ARG A 472 -16.74 1.59 -22.68
CA ARG A 472 -16.70 0.34 -21.91
C ARG A 472 -15.33 0.14 -21.25
N GLU A 473 -14.25 0.41 -21.97
CA GLU A 473 -12.89 0.30 -21.43
C GLU A 473 -12.60 1.40 -20.39
N ALA A 474 -13.07 2.62 -20.61
CA ALA A 474 -12.97 3.70 -19.64
C ALA A 474 -13.73 3.37 -18.35
N LEU A 475 -14.92 2.77 -18.46
CA LEU A 475 -15.74 2.35 -17.32
C LEU A 475 -15.18 1.12 -16.60
N SER A 476 -14.55 0.18 -17.33
CA SER A 476 -13.93 -1.01 -16.74
C SER A 476 -12.74 -0.64 -15.86
N ARG A 477 -11.96 0.37 -16.28
CA ARG A 477 -10.76 0.85 -15.56
C ARG A 477 -11.01 2.07 -14.68
N GLY A 478 -12.15 2.74 -14.85
CA GLY A 478 -12.47 4.03 -14.26
C GLY A 478 -13.32 3.95 -12.98
N GLY A 479 -13.30 5.03 -12.20
CA GLY A 479 -14.06 5.17 -10.96
C GLY A 479 -15.41 5.86 -11.14
N ALA A 480 -15.95 6.39 -10.03
CA ALA A 480 -17.17 7.21 -10.04
C ALA A 480 -17.05 8.47 -10.91
N GLU A 481 -15.84 9.06 -10.99
CA GLU A 481 -15.57 10.25 -11.81
C GLU A 481 -15.80 9.99 -13.31
N VAL A 482 -15.26 8.89 -13.84
CA VAL A 482 -15.45 8.52 -15.27
C VAL A 482 -16.92 8.23 -15.56
N ARG A 483 -17.61 7.54 -14.64
CA ARG A 483 -19.06 7.33 -14.73
C ARG A 483 -19.84 8.65 -14.76
N SER A 484 -19.46 9.62 -13.93
CA SER A 484 -20.12 10.93 -13.93
C SER A 484 -19.82 11.72 -15.19
N LEU A 485 -18.61 11.63 -15.74
CA LEU A 485 -18.21 12.32 -16.96
C LEU A 485 -19.04 11.83 -18.14
N LEU A 486 -19.13 10.51 -18.35
CA LEU A 486 -19.86 9.90 -19.46
C LEU A 486 -21.39 9.97 -19.31
N ARG A 487 -21.91 10.26 -18.11
CA ARG A 487 -23.35 10.48 -17.86
C ARG A 487 -23.79 11.94 -18.03
N ARG A 488 -22.86 12.89 -18.02
CA ARG A 488 -23.14 14.34 -18.11
C ARG A 488 -23.38 14.84 -19.52
N THR A 489 -23.33 13.94 -20.49
CA THR A 489 -23.56 14.13 -21.92
C THR A 489 -24.66 13.18 -22.34
#